data_AF-A0A6B3CZB3-F1
#
_entry.id   AF-A0A6B3CZB3-F1
#
_cell.length_a   1.000
_cell.length_b   1.000
_cell.length_c   1.000
_cell.angle_alpha   90.00
_cell.angle_beta   90.00
_cell.angle_gamma   90.00
#
_symmetry.space_group_name_H-M   'P 1'
#
loop_
_entity.id
_entity.type
_entity.pdbx_description
1 polymer ?
#
loop_
_entity_poly.entity_id
_entity_poly.type
_entity_poly.pdbx_seq_one_letter_code
_entity_poly.pdbx_strand_id
1 'polypeptide(L)'
;DGDAGQAVNKAILTKDNPQGDVFFGVDNTLLSRALDNGLFQPYEAKGSDRIRPEYRADRDKHRVTPVDTGDVCVNYDKAYFAKHRLSPPKTFDDLAKPAYKDLLVTENAGSSSPGLGFLLGTAAKYGDDG
;
A
#
# COMPACT_ATOMS: atom_id res chain seq x y z
N ASP A 1 -4.60 -15.79 2.96
CA ASP A 1 -5.38 -14.66 3.48
C ASP A 1 -4.47 -13.80 4.34
N GLY A 2 -3.94 -12.71 3.81
CA GLY A 2 -2.98 -11.91 4.60
C GLY A 2 -2.61 -10.56 3.99
N ASP A 3 -2.84 -10.37 2.69
CA ASP A 3 -2.63 -9.07 2.07
C ASP A 3 -3.93 -8.27 1.91
N ALA A 4 -3.83 -6.95 2.09
CA ALA A 4 -4.91 -5.99 1.92
C ALA A 4 -5.59 -6.07 0.54
N GLY A 5 -4.86 -6.30 -0.56
CA GLY A 5 -5.44 -6.48 -1.89
C GLY A 5 -6.37 -7.68 -1.97
N GLN A 6 -5.92 -8.81 -1.43
CA GLN A 6 -6.75 -10.02 -1.33
C GLN A 6 -7.94 -9.81 -0.39
N ALA A 7 -7.73 -9.14 0.74
CA ALA A 7 -8.78 -8.89 1.73
C ALA A 7 -9.88 -7.97 1.17
N VAL A 8 -9.53 -6.90 0.45
CA VAL A 8 -10.49 -6.01 -0.22
C VAL A 8 -11.30 -6.78 -1.26
N ASN A 9 -10.66 -7.60 -2.08
CA ASN A 9 -11.36 -8.40 -3.08
C ASN A 9 -12.36 -9.38 -2.43
N LYS A 10 -11.95 -10.05 -1.34
CA LYS A 10 -12.81 -10.96 -0.59
C LYS A 10 -14.01 -10.21 -0.01
N ALA A 11 -13.79 -9.06 0.63
CA ALA A 11 -14.84 -8.24 1.21
C ALA A 11 -15.88 -7.78 0.16
N ILE A 12 -15.44 -7.42 -1.05
CA ILE A 12 -16.32 -7.06 -2.17
C ILE A 12 -17.17 -8.26 -2.61
N LEU A 13 -16.54 -9.42 -2.79
CA LEU A 13 -17.23 -10.63 -3.23
C LEU A 13 -18.25 -11.13 -2.20
N THR A 14 -18.03 -10.85 -0.91
CA THR A 14 -18.93 -11.26 0.18
C THR A 14 -19.75 -10.12 0.75
N LYS A 15 -19.86 -8.96 0.08
CA LYS A 15 -20.49 -7.77 0.68
C LYS A 15 -21.97 -7.95 1.06
N ASP A 16 -22.68 -8.84 0.36
CA ASP A 16 -24.09 -9.15 0.63
C ASP A 16 -24.26 -10.23 1.72
N ASN A 17 -23.14 -10.82 2.19
CA ASN A 17 -23.06 -11.69 3.35
C ASN A 17 -21.70 -11.46 4.06
N PRO A 18 -21.50 -10.30 4.75
CA PRO A 18 -20.22 -9.93 5.31
C PRO A 18 -19.65 -10.99 6.26
N GLN A 19 -18.34 -11.22 6.18
CA GLN A 19 -17.65 -12.23 6.99
C GLN A 19 -17.12 -11.67 8.33
N GLY A 20 -17.40 -10.40 8.63
CA GLY A 20 -17.02 -9.72 9.85
C GLY A 20 -17.62 -8.31 9.92
N ASP A 21 -17.56 -7.70 11.10
CA ASP A 21 -18.19 -6.40 11.39
C ASP A 21 -17.26 -5.21 11.10
N VAL A 22 -15.95 -5.41 11.21
CA VAL A 22 -14.93 -4.39 11.01
C VAL A 22 -13.89 -4.91 10.05
N PHE A 23 -13.54 -4.08 9.06
CA PHE A 23 -12.41 -4.35 8.18
C PHE A 23 -11.30 -3.36 8.47
N PHE A 24 -10.22 -3.88 9.06
CA PHE A 24 -9.02 -3.14 9.42
C PHE A 24 -7.88 -3.47 8.44
N GLY A 25 -7.14 -2.45 8.00
CA GLY A 25 -5.99 -2.62 7.11
C GLY A 25 -6.24 -2.38 5.62
N VAL A 26 -7.30 -1.65 5.26
CA VAL A 26 -7.44 -1.11 3.88
C VAL A 26 -6.55 0.13 3.76
N ASP A 27 -5.58 0.10 2.85
CA ASP A 27 -4.68 1.22 2.60
C ASP A 27 -5.19 2.15 1.48
N ASN A 28 -4.54 3.31 1.33
CA ASN A 28 -4.97 4.35 0.39
C ASN A 28 -4.91 3.93 -1.08
N THR A 29 -4.06 2.98 -1.47
CA THR A 29 -3.97 2.51 -2.86
C THR A 29 -5.19 1.69 -3.27
N LEU A 30 -5.86 1.04 -2.31
CA LEU A 30 -7.05 0.21 -2.53
C LEU A 30 -8.35 0.85 -2.04
N LEU A 31 -8.26 1.98 -1.32
CA LEU A 31 -9.40 2.61 -0.67
C LEU A 31 -10.51 2.99 -1.65
N SER A 32 -10.19 3.57 -2.80
CA SER A 32 -11.21 3.93 -3.82
C SER A 32 -12.04 2.72 -4.23
N ARG A 33 -11.38 1.58 -4.51
CA ARG A 33 -12.05 0.33 -4.85
C ARG A 33 -13.02 -0.13 -3.77
N ALA A 34 -12.62 -0.04 -2.50
CA ALA A 34 -13.48 -0.39 -1.37
C ALA A 34 -14.69 0.56 -1.26
N LEU A 35 -14.48 1.87 -1.41
CA LEU A 35 -15.53 2.89 -1.31
C LEU A 35 -16.53 2.82 -2.48
N ASP A 36 -16.04 2.60 -3.70
CA ASP A 36 -16.86 2.51 -4.91
C ASP A 36 -17.76 1.27 -4.93
N ASN A 37 -17.35 0.21 -4.22
CA ASN A 37 -18.14 -1.00 -4.02
C ASN A 37 -19.04 -0.93 -2.78
N GLY A 38 -19.10 0.21 -2.08
CA GLY A 38 -20.01 0.42 -0.96
C GLY A 38 -19.73 -0.49 0.25
N LEU A 39 -18.46 -0.85 0.49
CA LEU A 39 -18.10 -1.78 1.56
C LEU A 39 -18.36 -1.25 2.97
N PHE A 40 -18.42 0.08 3.13
CA PHE A 40 -18.36 0.72 4.43
C PHE A 40 -19.59 1.58 4.73
N GLN A 41 -20.03 1.54 5.98
CA GLN A 41 -21.05 2.42 6.52
C GLN A 41 -20.40 3.68 7.13
N PRO A 42 -21.03 4.86 7.02
CA PRO A 42 -20.58 6.07 7.70
C PRO A 42 -20.46 5.89 9.22
N TYR A 43 -19.30 6.23 9.78
CA TYR A 43 -19.05 6.30 11.21
C TYR A 43 -17.92 7.28 11.52
N GLU A 44 -18.24 8.37 12.21
CA GLU A 44 -17.21 9.29 12.70
C GLU A 44 -16.68 8.81 14.04
N ALA A 45 -15.43 8.34 14.04
CA ALA A 45 -14.76 7.87 15.25
C ALA A 45 -14.49 9.01 16.24
N LYS A 46 -14.73 8.76 17.53
CA LYS A 46 -14.39 9.71 18.60
C LYS A 46 -12.89 10.00 18.59
N GLY A 47 -12.52 11.27 18.50
CA GLY A 47 -11.11 11.70 18.47
C GLY A 47 -10.51 11.80 17.06
N SER A 48 -11.32 11.65 16.00
CA SER A 48 -10.91 11.83 14.60
C SER A 48 -10.29 13.21 14.31
N ASP A 49 -10.62 14.21 15.13
CA ASP A 49 -10.06 15.56 15.09
C ASP A 49 -8.55 15.60 15.33
N ARG A 50 -8.01 14.61 16.06
CA ARG A 50 -6.57 14.47 16.32
C ARG A 50 -5.76 13.95 15.14
N ILE A 51 -6.43 13.40 14.12
CA ILE A 51 -5.78 12.95 12.89
C ILE A 51 -5.31 14.19 12.15
N ARG A 52 -4.01 14.23 11.82
CA ARG A 52 -3.39 15.34 11.08
C ARG A 52 -4.13 15.56 9.74
N PRO A 53 -4.40 16.80 9.32
CA PRO A 53 -5.22 17.09 8.14
C PRO A 53 -4.84 16.33 6.87
N GLU A 54 -3.54 16.15 6.63
CA GLU A 54 -2.94 15.46 5.48
C GLU A 54 -3.22 13.95 5.44
N TYR A 55 -3.57 13.32 6.56
CA TYR A 55 -3.90 11.89 6.62
C TYR A 55 -5.40 11.64 6.64
N ARG A 56 -6.24 12.67 6.73
CA ARG A 56 -7.70 12.50 6.78
C ARG A 56 -8.21 12.01 5.42
N ALA A 57 -8.88 10.86 5.41
CA ALA A 57 -9.53 10.28 4.25
C ALA A 57 -11.06 10.38 4.37
N ASP A 58 -11.76 10.37 3.22
CA ASP A 58 -13.23 10.32 3.12
C ASP A 58 -13.98 11.31 4.03
N ARG A 59 -13.45 12.54 4.12
CA ARG A 59 -13.86 13.55 5.12
C ARG A 59 -15.34 13.93 5.10
N ASP A 60 -16.00 13.80 3.95
CA ASP A 60 -17.40 14.22 3.81
C ASP A 60 -18.39 13.14 4.25
N LYS A 61 -17.95 11.87 4.26
CA LYS A 61 -18.82 10.70 4.48
C LYS A 61 -18.40 9.85 5.67
N HIS A 62 -17.17 10.03 6.17
CA HIS A 62 -16.65 9.32 7.34
C HIS A 62 -16.82 7.79 7.26
N ARG A 63 -16.64 7.18 6.09
CA ARG A 63 -16.79 5.72 5.94
C ARG A 63 -15.55 4.95 6.37
N VAL A 64 -14.43 5.63 6.54
CA VAL A 64 -13.16 5.06 7.01
C VAL A 64 -12.49 6.02 7.99
N THR A 65 -11.71 5.47 8.92
CA THR A 65 -10.90 6.23 9.88
C THR A 65 -9.43 5.84 9.72
N PRO A 66 -8.54 6.78 9.36
CA PRO A 66 -7.09 6.55 9.38
C PRO A 66 -6.59 6.21 10.78
N VAL A 67 -5.76 5.18 10.90
CA VAL A 67 -5.25 4.67 12.18
C VAL A 67 -3.72 4.67 12.26
N ASP A 68 -3.05 4.58 11.12
CA ASP A 68 -1.60 4.63 11.00
C ASP A 68 -1.18 5.27 9.66
N THR A 69 0.13 5.40 9.47
CA THR A 69 0.76 5.84 8.23
C THR A 69 2.15 5.21 8.14
N GLY A 70 2.63 4.97 6.92
CA GLY A 70 3.94 4.40 6.66
C GLY A 70 4.36 4.59 5.21
N ASP A 71 5.67 4.49 4.98
CA ASP A 71 6.28 4.62 3.66
C ASP A 71 6.60 3.24 3.07
N VAL A 72 6.42 3.09 1.75
CA VAL A 72 6.93 1.93 1.02
C VAL A 72 8.43 2.11 0.77
N CYS A 73 9.26 1.33 1.48
CA CYS A 73 10.71 1.41 1.41
C CYS A 73 11.34 0.11 0.88
N VAL A 74 12.44 0.22 0.14
CA VAL A 74 13.28 -0.93 -0.21
C VAL A 74 14.25 -1.22 0.94
N ASN A 75 14.16 -2.41 1.50
CA ASN A 75 15.09 -2.91 2.51
C ASN A 75 16.19 -3.74 1.84
N TYR A 76 17.40 -3.74 2.44
CA TYR A 76 18.53 -4.51 1.93
C TYR A 76 19.27 -5.26 3.04
N ASP A 77 19.92 -6.37 2.69
CA ASP A 77 20.80 -7.12 3.59
C ASP A 77 22.17 -6.43 3.68
N LYS A 78 22.46 -5.83 4.84
CA LYS A 78 23.71 -5.13 5.11
C LYS A 78 24.94 -6.03 5.00
N ALA A 79 24.84 -7.28 5.45
CA ALA A 79 25.97 -8.21 5.44
C ALA A 79 26.30 -8.66 4.01
N TYR A 80 25.27 -8.94 3.20
CA TYR A 80 25.44 -9.27 1.79
C TYR A 80 26.15 -8.15 1.03
N PHE A 81 25.66 -6.91 1.16
CA PHE A 81 26.21 -5.75 0.45
C PHE A 81 27.64 -5.44 0.87
N ALA A 82 27.96 -5.52 2.17
CA ALA A 82 29.32 -5.33 2.67
C ALA A 82 30.28 -6.42 2.14
N LYS A 83 29.87 -7.69 2.19
CA LYS A 83 30.68 -8.83 1.71
C LYS A 83 31.00 -8.71 0.21
N HIS A 84 30.03 -8.28 -0.60
CA HIS A 84 30.18 -8.13 -2.05
C HIS A 84 30.70 -6.76 -2.47
N ARG A 85 31.01 -5.87 -1.51
CA ARG A 85 31.51 -4.50 -1.74
C ARG A 85 30.58 -3.69 -2.66
N LEU A 86 29.27 -3.88 -2.49
CA LEU A 86 28.23 -3.15 -3.20
C LEU A 86 27.75 -1.96 -2.36
N SER A 87 27.55 -0.82 -3.00
CA SER A 87 26.85 0.31 -2.37
C SER A 87 25.35 0.05 -2.40
N PRO A 88 24.58 0.35 -1.34
CA PRO A 88 23.12 0.23 -1.40
C PRO A 88 22.51 1.18 -2.44
N PRO A 89 21.51 0.74 -3.22
CA PRO A 89 20.79 1.60 -4.16
C PRO A 89 20.05 2.71 -3.41
N LYS A 90 19.96 3.91 -4.00
CA LYS A 90 19.31 5.08 -3.38
C LYS A 90 18.13 5.61 -4.19
N THR A 91 18.00 5.18 -5.44
CA THR A 91 17.00 5.66 -6.39
C THR A 91 16.39 4.48 -7.16
N PHE A 92 15.23 4.68 -7.79
CA PHE A 92 14.68 3.69 -8.71
C PHE A 92 15.66 3.40 -9.87
N ASP A 93 16.36 4.41 -10.37
CA ASP A 93 17.38 4.24 -11.42
C ASP A 93 18.54 3.34 -10.97
N ASP A 94 18.93 3.42 -9.70
CA ASP A 94 19.95 2.53 -9.15
C ASP A 94 19.48 1.07 -9.21
N LEU A 95 18.22 0.78 -8.87
CA LEU A 95 17.70 -0.59 -8.83
C LEU A 95 17.76 -1.31 -10.19
N ALA A 96 17.73 -0.57 -11.30
CA ALA A 96 17.82 -1.12 -12.65
C ALA A 96 19.27 -1.37 -13.13
N LYS A 97 20.29 -0.91 -12.40
CA LYS A 97 21.69 -1.05 -12.84
C LYS A 97 22.12 -2.52 -12.86
N PRO A 98 22.96 -2.94 -13.83
CA PRO A 98 23.47 -4.31 -13.91
C PRO A 98 24.15 -4.81 -12.64
N ALA A 99 24.73 -3.91 -11.83
CA ALA A 99 25.35 -4.23 -10.55
C ALA A 99 24.38 -4.81 -9.50
N TYR A 100 23.07 -4.58 -9.65
CA TYR A 100 22.02 -5.10 -8.75
C TYR A 100 21.12 -6.13 -9.43
N LYS A 101 21.54 -6.65 -10.59
CA LYS A 101 20.81 -7.68 -11.30
C LYS A 101 20.50 -8.85 -10.36
N ASP A 102 19.24 -9.26 -10.36
CA ASP A 102 18.70 -10.37 -9.57
C ASP A 102 18.78 -10.16 -8.03
N LEU A 103 18.94 -8.91 -7.56
CA LEU A 103 18.97 -8.56 -6.13
C LEU A 103 17.71 -7.86 -5.60
N LEU A 104 16.78 -7.45 -6.48
CA LEU A 104 15.51 -6.85 -6.10
C LEU A 104 14.39 -7.88 -6.17
N VAL A 105 13.64 -8.01 -5.08
CA VAL A 105 12.37 -8.74 -5.03
C VAL A 105 11.29 -7.76 -4.59
N THR A 106 10.17 -7.75 -5.31
CA THR A 106 8.99 -6.97 -4.96
C THR A 106 7.80 -7.89 -4.73
N GLU A 107 6.84 -7.44 -3.94
CA GLU A 107 5.57 -8.14 -3.80
C GLU A 107 4.73 -8.04 -5.08
N ASN A 108 3.73 -8.92 -5.23
CA ASN A 108 2.86 -8.95 -6.40
C ASN A 108 1.90 -7.75 -6.41
N ALA A 109 2.08 -6.79 -7.31
CA ALA A 109 1.26 -5.57 -7.39
C ALA A 109 -0.25 -5.81 -7.62
N GLY A 110 -0.65 -6.97 -8.15
CA GLY A 110 -2.07 -7.29 -8.36
C GLY A 110 -2.80 -7.74 -7.09
N SER A 111 -2.05 -8.15 -6.06
CA SER A 111 -2.63 -8.66 -4.81
C SER A 111 -2.06 -8.03 -3.55
N SER A 112 -0.92 -7.32 -3.65
CA SER A 112 -0.18 -6.72 -2.55
C SER A 112 -0.23 -5.20 -2.52
N SER A 113 -0.53 -4.63 -1.36
CA SER A 113 -0.52 -3.18 -1.16
C SER A 113 0.88 -2.56 -1.26
N PRO A 114 1.93 -3.07 -0.56
CA PRO A 114 3.30 -2.61 -0.82
C PRO A 114 3.76 -2.81 -2.27
N GLY A 115 3.37 -3.93 -2.90
CA GLY A 115 3.68 -4.20 -4.31
C GLY A 115 3.03 -3.18 -5.26
N LEU A 116 1.74 -2.87 -5.04
CA LEU A 116 1.01 -1.86 -5.81
C LEU A 116 1.58 -0.46 -5.55
N GLY A 117 1.89 -0.14 -4.29
CA GLY A 117 2.52 1.13 -3.92
C GLY A 117 3.88 1.32 -4.59
N PHE A 118 4.71 0.28 -4.65
CA PHE A 118 5.98 0.32 -5.37
C PHE A 118 5.78 0.60 -6.87
N LEU A 119 4.85 -0.12 -7.52
CA LEU A 119 4.52 0.09 -8.94
C LEU A 119 4.04 1.53 -9.20
N LEU A 120 3.09 2.04 -8.40
CA LEU A 120 2.60 3.41 -8.51
C LEU A 120 3.72 4.44 -8.30
N GLY A 121 4.66 4.17 -7.39
CA GLY A 121 5.85 5.00 -7.20
C GLY A 121 6.74 5.06 -8.45
N THR A 122 6.91 3.93 -9.16
CA THR A 122 7.65 3.91 -10.44
C THR A 122 6.90 4.66 -11.53
N ALA A 123 5.58 4.46 -11.67
CA ALA A 123 4.76 5.21 -12.63
C ALA A 123 4.78 6.71 -12.35
N ALA A 124 4.74 7.13 -11.08
CA ALA A 124 4.85 8.54 -10.71
C ALA A 124 6.23 9.15 -11.06
N LYS A 125 7.29 8.34 -11.05
CA LYS A 125 8.65 8.77 -11.39
C LYS A 125 8.88 8.84 -12.90
N TYR A 126 8.38 7.85 -13.63
CA TYR A 126 8.74 7.60 -15.04
C TYR A 126 7.62 7.91 -16.04
N GLY A 127 6.37 7.98 -15.58
CA GLY A 127 5.19 8.08 -16.45
C GLY A 127 4.84 6.74 -17.08
N ASP A 128 3.90 6.78 -18.02
CA ASP A 128 3.34 5.58 -18.68
C ASP A 128 4.30 4.97 -19.73
N ASP A 129 5.33 5.72 -20.15
CA ASP A 129 6.28 5.30 -21.18
C ASP A 129 7.47 4.51 -20.64
N GLY A 130 7.73 4.57 -19.32
CA GLY A 130 8.83 3.86 -18.64
C GLY A 130 10.19 4.52 -18.76
#